data_AF-A0A7W2IW05-F1
#
_entry.id   AF-A0A7W2IW05-F1
#
_cell.length_a   1.000
_cell.length_b   1.000
_cell.length_c   1.000
_cell.angle_alpha   90.00
_cell.angle_beta   90.00
_cell.angle_gamma   90.00
#
_symmetry.space_group_name_H-M   'P 1'
#
loop_
_entity.id
_entity.type
_entity.pdbx_description
1 polymer ?
#
loop_
_entity_poly.entity_id
_entity_poly.type
_entity_poly.pdbx_seq_one_letter_code
_entity_poly.pdbx_strand_id
1 'polypeptide(L)' 'MVFTENFRKSDNFKIHGQILFIYDEKGHELELFVGEEIEAARWSDEGRLLVVLKNGGIRSYENEIKYIHI' A
#
# COMPACT_ATOMS: atom_id res chain seq x y z
N MET A 1 3.22 20.98 -1.19
CA MET A 1 3.45 20.37 -2.51
C MET A 1 2.73 19.02 -2.46
N VAL A 2 1.58 18.91 -3.11
CA VAL A 2 0.77 17.67 -3.11
C VAL A 2 1.34 16.78 -4.20
N PHE A 3 2.19 15.83 -3.83
CA PHE A 3 2.62 14.78 -4.75
C PHE A 3 1.50 13.74 -4.82
N THR A 4 0.57 13.92 -5.74
CA THR A 4 -0.27 12.81 -6.23
C THR A 4 0.60 11.99 -7.18
N GLU A 5 1.53 11.21 -6.62
CA GLU A 5 2.22 10.19 -7.40
C GLU A 5 1.26 9.02 -7.61
N ASN A 6 0.84 8.85 -8.85
CA ASN A 6 0.12 7.66 -9.28
C ASN A 6 1.10 6.48 -9.18
N PHE A 7 1.13 5.78 -8.04
CA PHE A 7 1.76 4.47 -7.93
C PHE A 7 1.00 3.52 -8.87
N ARG A 8 1.40 3.51 -10.13
CA ARG A 8 0.86 2.60 -11.15
C ARG A 8 1.22 1.19 -10.72
N LYS A 9 0.19 0.39 -10.37
CA LYS A 9 0.17 -1.07 -10.20
C LYS A 9 1.56 -1.72 -10.09
N SER A 10 2.37 -1.31 -9.10
CA SER A 10 3.64 -1.97 -8.86
C SER A 10 3.38 -3.14 -7.94
N ASP A 11 3.82 -4.32 -8.37
CA ASP A 11 3.74 -5.54 -7.56
C ASP A 11 4.95 -5.67 -6.62
N ASN A 12 5.79 -4.63 -6.53
CA ASN A 12 6.92 -4.58 -5.62
C ASN A 12 6.48 -4.09 -4.23
N PHE A 13 6.08 -5.06 -3.40
CA PHE A 13 5.67 -4.85 -2.02
C PHE A 13 6.73 -5.33 -1.04
N LYS A 14 6.96 -4.54 0.01
CA LYS A 14 7.75 -4.96 1.17
C LYS A 14 6.95 -4.73 2.45
N ILE A 15 6.83 -5.77 3.26
CA ILE A 15 6.01 -5.76 4.48
C ILE A 15 6.91 -5.76 5.70
N HIS A 16 6.70 -4.82 6.62
CA HIS A 16 7.37 -4.76 7.92
C HIS A 16 6.34 -4.57 9.03
N GLY A 17 5.85 -5.69 9.58
CA GLY A 17 4.83 -5.67 10.62
C GLY A 17 3.54 -5.02 10.11
N GLN A 18 3.29 -3.77 10.54
CA GLN A 18 2.08 -3.00 10.19
C GLN A 18 2.31 -1.99 9.07
N ILE A 19 3.52 -1.96 8.51
CA ILE A 19 3.93 -1.01 7.47
C ILE A 19 4.06 -1.76 6.14
N LEU A 20 3.41 -1.23 5.10
CA LEU A 20 3.56 -1.67 3.73
C LEU A 20 4.36 -0.62 2.95
N PHE A 21 5.46 -1.05 2.34
CA PHE A 21 6.20 -0.26 1.39
C PHE A 21 5.82 -0.69 -0.03
N ILE A 22 5.53 0.28 -0.89
CA ILE A 22 5.23 0.09 -2.31
C ILE A 22 6.27 0.87 -3.11
N TYR A 23 6.98 0.19 -4.01
CA TYR A 23 8.02 0.82 -4.82
C TYR A 23 7.55 1.01 -6.24
N ASP A 24 7.68 2.20 -6.83
CA ASP A 24 7.39 2.38 -8.26
C ASP A 24 8.52 1.85 -9.16
N GLU A 25 8.32 1.87 -10.48
CA GLU A 25 9.32 1.41 -11.47
C GLU A 25 10.62 2.26 -11.46
N LYS A 26 10.59 3.45 -10.85
CA LYS A 26 11.74 4.35 -10.72
C LYS A 26 12.43 4.21 -9.37
N GLY A 27 11.92 3.36 -8.48
CA GLY A 27 12.44 3.13 -7.13
C GLY A 27 11.96 4.15 -6.09
N HIS A 28 10.92 4.95 -6.38
CA HIS A 28 10.26 5.78 -5.39
C HIS A 28 9.48 4.91 -4.42
N GLU A 29 9.53 5.24 -3.13
CA GLU A 29 8.92 4.46 -2.06
C GLU A 29 7.68 5.18 -1.50
N LEU A 30 6.58 4.44 -1.38
CA LEU A 30 5.41 4.83 -0.59
C LEU A 30 5.35 3.96 0.65
N GLU A 31 5.34 4.61 1.81
CA GLU A 31 5.09 3.97 3.10
C GLU A 31 3.61 4.10 3.48
N LEU A 32 2.95 2.98 3.73
CA LEU A 32 1.57 2.90 4.19
C LEU A 32 1.50 2.22 5.56
N PHE A 33 1.09 2.98 6.58
CA PHE A 33 0.73 2.43 7.87
C PHE A 33 -0.68 1.85 7.85
N VAL A 34 -0.79 0.54 8.07
CA VAL A 34 -2.05 -0.21 8.04
C VAL A 34 -2.68 -0.30 9.44
N GLY A 35 -1.88 -0.19 10.50
CA GLY A 35 -2.34 -0.25 11.89
C GLY A 35 -2.60 -1.66 12.43
N GLU A 36 -2.38 -2.70 11.61
CA GLU A 36 -2.50 -4.12 11.98
C GLU A 36 -1.41 -4.91 11.26
N GLU A 37 -1.00 -6.07 11.80
CA GLU A 37 0.03 -6.90 11.17
C GLU A 37 -0.42 -7.40 9.80
N ILE A 38 0.40 -7.11 8.80
CA ILE A 38 0.15 -7.42 7.41
C ILE A 38 0.67 -8.83 7.12
N GLU A 39 -0.15 -9.61 6.43
CA GLU A 39 0.20 -10.93 5.90
C GLU A 39 0.59 -10.85 4.43
N ALA A 40 -0.22 -10.16 3.62
CA ALA A 40 0.01 -10.01 2.18
C ALA A 40 -0.59 -8.71 1.64
N ALA A 41 -0.10 -8.26 0.48
CA ALA A 41 -0.68 -7.14 -0.27
C ALA A 41 -0.73 -7.47 -1.76
N ARG A 42 -1.78 -7.02 -2.45
CA ARG A 42 -1.93 -7.13 -3.91
C ARG A 42 -2.82 -6.05 -4.48
N TRP A 43 -2.64 -5.72 -5.74
CA TRP A 43 -3.63 -4.95 -6.48
C TRP A 43 -4.82 -5.82 -6.88
N SER A 44 -6.02 -5.26 -6.83
CA SER A 44 -7.20 -5.83 -7.49
C SER A 44 -7.19 -5.51 -8.98
N ASP A 45 -7.98 -6.25 -9.76
CA ASP A 45 -8.10 -6.02 -11.20
C ASP A 45 -8.62 -4.60 -11.49
N GLU A 46 -9.50 -4.11 -10.60
CA GLU A 46 -10.07 -2.75 -10.61
C GLU A 46 -9.09 -1.65 -10.13
N GLY A 47 -7.87 -2.00 -9.71
CA GLY A 47 -6.85 -1.04 -9.30
C GLY A 47 -6.93 -0.60 -7.83
N ARG A 48 -7.64 -1.34 -6.97
CA ARG A 48 -7.63 -1.10 -5.51
C ARG A 48 -6.45 -1.84 -4.89
N LEU A 49 -5.79 -1.26 -3.89
CA LEU A 49 -4.82 -1.99 -3.10
C LEU A 49 -5.55 -2.80 -2.03
N LEU A 50 -5.37 -4.12 -2.07
CA LEU A 50 -5.89 -5.03 -1.06
C LEU A 50 -4.76 -5.45 -0.14
N VAL A 51 -4.95 -5.27 1.17
CA VAL A 51 -4.03 -5.69 2.22
C VAL A 51 -4.70 -6.75 3.07
N VAL A 52 -4.14 -7.95 3.08
CA VAL A 52 -4.55 -9.07 3.93
C VAL A 52 -3.80 -8.97 5.26
N LEU A 53 -4.54 -9.05 6.35
CA LEU A 53 -4.01 -8.96 7.70
C LEU A 53 -3.89 -10.36 8.31
N LYS A 54 -2.93 -10.56 9.23
CA LYS A 54 -2.74 -11.86 9.91
C LYS A 54 -3.93 -12.32 10.75
N ASN A 55 -4.85 -11.42 11.10
CA ASN A 55 -6.09 -11.77 11.79
C ASN A 55 -7.21 -12.25 10.84
N GLY A 56 -6.92 -12.40 9.55
CA GLY A 56 -7.87 -12.78 8.51
C GLY A 56 -8.69 -11.61 7.94
N GLY A 57 -8.48 -10.38 8.44
CA GLY A 57 -9.10 -9.17 7.91
C GLY A 57 -8.53 -8.75 6.56
N ILE A 58 -9.31 -8.03 5.77
CA ILE A 58 -8.87 -7.44 4.50
C ILE A 58 -9.18 -5.95 4.51
N ARG A 59 -8.18 -5.12 4.21
CA ARG A 59 -8.36 -3.69 3.97
C ARG A 59 -8.23 -3.39 2.48
N SER A 60 -9.10 -2.52 1.99
CA SER A 60 -9.11 -2.08 0.60
C SER A 60 -8.90 -0.57 0.55
N TYR A 61 -7.93 -0.13 -0.24
CA TYR A 61 -7.62 1.28 -0.46
C TYR A 61 -7.91 1.64 -1.91
N GLU A 62 -8.80 2.62 -2.11
CA GLU A 62 -9.19 3.12 -3.42
C GLU A 62 -8.41 4.38 -3.76
N ASN A 63 -7.50 4.30 -4.75
CA ASN A 63 -6.82 5.35 -5.54
C ASN A 63 -6.25 6.63 -4.89
N GLU A 64 -6.57 6.94 -3.64
CA GLU A 64 -6.08 8.05 -2.86
C GLU A 64 -5.64 7.51 -1.50
N ILE A 65 -4.45 6.89 -1.47
CA ILE A 65 -3.76 6.72 -0.19
C ILE A 65 -3.37 8.13 0.26
N LYS A 66 -4.20 8.73 1.13
CA LYS A 66 -3.91 10.03 1.73
C LYS A 66 -2.70 9.88 2.62
N TYR A 67 -1.56 10.33 2.12
CA TYR A 67 -0.33 10.49 2.89
C TYR A 67 -0.57 11.52 4.01
N ILE A 68 -0.47 11.07 5.27
CA ILE A 68 -0.31 11.96 6.42
C ILE A 68 1.15 11.84 6.83
N HIS A 69 1.99 12.80 6.43
CA HIS A 69 3.27 13.00 7.08
C HIS A 69 2.96 13.56 8.47
N ILE A 70 3.28 12.82 9.52
CA ILE A 70 3.23 13.31 10.91
C ILE A 70 4.63 13.74 11.29
#